data_AF-A0A838KF19-F1
#
_entry.id   AF-A0A838KF19-F1
#
_cell.length_a   1.000
_cell.length_b   1.000
_cell.length_c   1.000
_cell.angle_alpha   90.00
_cell.angle_beta   90.00
_cell.angle_gamma   90.00
#
_symmetry.space_group_name_H-M   'P 1'
#
loop_
_entity.id
_entity.type
_entity.pdbx_description
1 polymer ?
#
loop_
_entity_poly.entity_id
_entity_poly.type
_entity_poly.pdbx_seq_one_letter_code
_entity_poly.pdbx_strand_id
1 'polypeptide(L)'
;ALERHQLLCAHRRGPRGVQHWSALVARWIAENHPVVPRADGHYVGEPLLVTTNDYDIGLYNGDTGVVLDDGDGGLVGAFGRGGEPIRIPLVRLGAVRSLHAMTVHRSQGSQFEAVTVVLPPAGSALGTRETLYTAVTRAKERVRVIGSADAFVAAVERPAARATGLRGRLLAAT
;
A
#
# COMPACT_ATOMS: atom_id res chain seq x y z
N ALA A 1 14.87 0.50 -3.31
CA ALA A 1 14.50 1.28 -2.09
C ALA A 1 13.05 1.02 -1.65
N LEU A 2 12.08 1.10 -2.56
CA LEU A 2 10.64 0.91 -2.24
C LEU A 2 10.27 -0.45 -1.64
N GLU A 3 11.11 -1.48 -1.84
CA GLU A 3 10.87 -2.83 -1.29
C GLU A 3 11.43 -3.03 0.14
N ARG A 4 12.08 -2.02 0.74
CA ARG A 4 12.73 -2.18 2.06
C ARG A 4 11.75 -2.17 3.22
N HIS A 5 10.73 -1.32 3.17
CA HIS A 5 9.74 -1.22 4.22
C HIS A 5 8.38 -0.88 3.65
N GLN A 6 7.33 -1.52 4.15
CA GLN A 6 5.97 -1.16 3.81
C GLN A 6 5.04 -1.07 5.01
N LEU A 7 4.22 -0.02 5.05
CA LEU A 7 3.10 0.09 5.97
C LEU A 7 1.84 -0.53 5.35
N LEU A 8 1.26 -1.49 6.06
CA LEU A 8 0.07 -2.23 5.65
C LEU A 8 -1.12 -1.93 6.56
N CYS A 9 -2.24 -1.56 5.95
CA CYS A 9 -3.51 -1.33 6.64
C CYS A 9 -4.58 -2.32 6.16
N ALA A 10 -5.53 -2.67 7.03
CA ALA A 10 -6.69 -3.47 6.60
C ALA A 10 -7.67 -2.66 5.74
N HIS A 11 -7.82 -1.35 5.97
CA HIS A 11 -8.81 -0.49 5.34
C HIS A 11 -8.20 0.75 4.69
N ARG A 12 -8.96 1.38 3.77
CA ARG A 12 -8.52 2.57 3.02
C ARG A 12 -8.68 3.88 3.80
N ARG A 13 -9.75 4.04 4.56
CA ARG A 13 -10.16 5.30 5.23
C ARG A 13 -10.18 5.17 6.75
N GLY A 14 -10.25 6.27 7.48
CA GLY A 14 -10.30 6.28 8.94
C GLY A 14 -8.92 6.24 9.61
N PRO A 15 -8.85 6.34 10.95
CA PRO A 15 -7.61 6.62 11.68
C PRO A 15 -6.56 5.49 11.60
N ARG A 16 -6.97 4.27 11.24
CA ARG A 16 -6.07 3.12 11.05
C ARG A 16 -5.92 2.72 9.58
N GLY A 17 -6.33 3.61 8.67
CA GLY A 17 -6.42 3.33 7.24
C GLY A 17 -5.31 3.97 6.43
N VAL A 18 -5.18 3.48 5.19
CA VAL A 18 -4.14 3.93 4.24
C VAL A 18 -4.06 5.44 4.10
N GLN A 19 -5.20 6.13 3.94
CA GLN A 19 -5.21 7.60 3.75
C GLN A 19 -4.61 8.34 4.95
N HIS A 20 -4.99 7.95 6.17
CA HIS A 20 -4.50 8.59 7.39
C HIS A 20 -3.01 8.36 7.56
N TRP A 21 -2.56 7.11 7.43
CA TRP A 21 -1.16 6.76 7.63
C TRP A 21 -0.25 7.29 6.53
N SER A 22 -0.71 7.34 5.27
CA SER A 22 0.06 7.96 4.19
C SER A 22 0.26 9.45 4.43
N ALA A 23 -0.80 10.16 4.84
CA ALA A 23 -0.70 11.58 5.18
C ALA A 23 0.21 11.82 6.40
N LEU A 24 0.13 10.95 7.42
CA LEU A 24 0.98 11.03 8.60
C LEU A 24 2.46 10.84 8.27
N VAL A 25 2.78 9.84 7.43
CA VAL A 25 4.15 9.60 6.95
C VAL A 25 4.64 10.78 6.11
N ALA A 26 3.82 11.28 5.17
CA ALA A 26 4.18 12.45 4.37
C ALA A 26 4.46 13.68 5.24
N ARG A 27 3.65 13.92 6.27
CA ARG A 27 3.87 14.99 7.23
C ARG A 27 5.19 14.80 8.00
N TRP A 28 5.46 13.61 8.52
CA TRP A 28 6.71 13.33 9.21
C TRP A 28 7.93 13.53 8.30
N ILE A 29 7.82 13.16 7.02
CA ILE A 29 8.89 13.42 6.04
C ILE A 29 9.11 14.92 5.86
N ALA A 30 8.04 15.70 5.68
CA ALA A 30 8.14 17.15 5.55
C ALA A 30 8.68 17.86 6.82
N GLU A 31 8.41 17.31 8.01
CA GLU A 31 8.91 17.85 9.28
C GLU A 31 10.40 17.54 9.51
N ASN A 32 10.89 16.40 9.02
CA ASN A 32 12.24 15.91 9.33
C ASN A 32 13.23 16.02 8.16
N HIS A 33 12.74 16.37 6.96
CA HIS A 33 13.54 16.56 5.77
C HIS A 33 13.14 17.87 5.07
N PRO A 34 14.07 18.51 4.33
CA PRO A 34 13.82 19.76 3.61
C PRO A 34 13.01 19.53 2.33
N VAL A 35 11.94 18.74 2.43
CA VAL A 35 11.05 18.42 1.33
C VAL A 35 9.88 19.39 1.38
N VAL A 36 9.70 20.17 0.32
CA VAL A 36 8.61 21.15 0.21
C VAL A 36 7.53 20.58 -0.72
N PRO A 37 6.34 20.24 -0.21
CA PRO A 37 5.22 19.87 -1.06
C PRO A 37 4.80 21.01 -1.98
N ARG A 38 4.47 20.69 -3.23
CA ARG A 38 3.84 21.63 -4.15
C ARG A 38 2.36 21.82 -3.77
N ALA A 39 1.71 22.78 -4.43
CA ALA A 39 0.30 23.10 -4.22
C ALA A 39 -0.65 21.91 -4.47
N ASP A 40 -0.26 20.96 -5.31
CA ASP A 40 -0.98 19.71 -5.59
C ASP A 40 -0.71 18.60 -4.55
N GLY A 41 0.15 18.85 -3.56
CA GLY A 41 0.49 17.94 -2.47
C GLY A 41 1.64 16.98 -2.78
N HIS A 42 2.15 16.96 -4.01
CA HIS A 42 3.27 16.11 -4.40
C HIS A 42 4.62 16.71 -4.00
N TYR A 43 5.61 15.86 -3.80
CA TYR A 43 6.95 16.28 -3.41
C TYR A 43 8.05 15.34 -3.91
N VAL A 44 9.27 15.85 -4.04
CA VAL A 44 10.44 15.05 -4.48
C VAL A 44 10.72 13.91 -3.49
N GLY A 45 10.78 12.69 -4.00
CA GLY A 45 10.97 11.47 -3.22
C GLY A 45 9.67 10.79 -2.80
N GLU A 46 8.50 11.35 -3.12
CA GLU A 46 7.23 10.68 -2.83
C GLU A 46 7.12 9.36 -3.63
N PRO A 47 6.87 8.22 -2.97
CA PRO A 47 6.67 6.96 -3.65
C PRO A 47 5.24 6.90 -4.22
N LEU A 48 5.12 6.48 -5.48
CA LEU A 48 3.87 6.40 -6.23
C LEU A 48 3.48 4.94 -6.51
N LEU A 49 2.17 4.69 -6.57
CA LEU A 49 1.56 3.47 -7.04
C LEU A 49 0.52 3.79 -8.11
N VAL A 50 0.67 3.16 -9.27
CA VAL A 50 -0.30 3.20 -10.36
C VAL A 50 -1.51 2.34 -9.99
N THR A 51 -2.71 2.90 -10.11
CA THR A 51 -3.95 2.24 -9.65
C THR A 51 -4.86 1.75 -10.76
N THR A 52 -4.63 2.18 -11.99
CA THR A 52 -5.35 1.79 -13.21
C THR A 52 -4.35 1.70 -14.36
N ASN A 53 -4.58 0.78 -15.31
CA ASN A 53 -3.76 0.70 -16.52
C ASN A 53 -3.99 1.95 -17.38
N ASP A 54 -2.91 2.51 -17.89
CA ASP A 54 -2.89 3.58 -18.88
C ASP A 54 -1.95 3.18 -20.00
N TYR A 55 -2.53 2.67 -21.10
CA TYR A 55 -1.77 2.12 -22.22
C TYR A 55 -1.06 3.21 -23.04
N ASP A 56 -1.53 4.45 -23.00
CA ASP A 56 -0.96 5.56 -23.79
C ASP A 56 0.41 5.96 -23.26
N ILE A 57 0.55 6.00 -21.93
CA ILE A 57 1.84 6.22 -21.25
C ILE A 57 2.49 4.90 -20.82
N GLY A 58 1.88 3.79 -21.20
CA GLY A 58 2.35 2.43 -21.00
C GLY A 58 2.40 1.98 -19.55
N LEU A 59 1.75 2.62 -18.58
CA LEU A 59 1.75 2.27 -17.16
C LEU A 59 0.68 1.23 -16.79
N TYR A 60 1.00 0.31 -15.87
CA TYR A 60 0.08 -0.75 -15.45
C TYR A 60 -0.27 -0.66 -13.97
N ASN A 61 -1.47 -1.11 -13.60
CA ASN A 61 -1.93 -1.20 -12.21
C ASN A 61 -0.96 -2.07 -11.39
N GLY A 62 -0.38 -1.48 -10.35
CA GLY A 62 0.68 -2.14 -9.56
C GLY A 62 2.08 -1.60 -9.85
N ASP A 63 2.30 -0.89 -10.96
CA ASP A 63 3.58 -0.23 -11.22
C ASP A 63 3.87 0.77 -10.09
N THR A 64 5.12 0.77 -9.64
CA THR A 64 5.60 1.66 -8.58
C THR A 64 6.63 2.63 -9.14
N GLY A 65 6.63 3.84 -8.59
CA GLY A 65 7.53 4.89 -9.02
C GLY A 65 7.89 5.82 -7.88
N VAL A 66 8.67 6.84 -8.21
CA VAL A 66 9.03 7.91 -7.28
C VAL A 66 8.92 9.25 -8.00
N VAL A 67 8.45 10.26 -7.28
CA VAL A 67 8.44 11.64 -7.77
C VAL A 67 9.87 12.17 -7.77
N LEU A 68 10.32 12.70 -8.89
CA LEU A 68 11.62 13.35 -9.06
C LEU A 68 11.44 14.79 -9.53
N ASP A 69 12.43 15.62 -9.23
CA ASP A 69 12.61 16.91 -9.86
C ASP A 69 13.08 16.70 -11.32
N ASP A 70 12.52 17.46 -12.26
CA ASP A 70 12.91 17.37 -13.68
C ASP A 70 14.10 18.26 -14.04
N GLY A 71 14.57 19.11 -13.13
CA GLY A 71 15.68 20.05 -13.32
C GLY A 71 15.25 21.45 -13.78
N ASP A 72 14.00 21.61 -14.24
CA ASP A 72 13.44 22.85 -14.78
C ASP A 72 12.33 23.42 -13.88
N GLY A 73 12.25 22.93 -12.64
CA GLY A 73 11.24 23.35 -11.66
C GLY A 73 9.89 22.65 -11.83
N GLY A 74 9.82 21.59 -12.62
CA GLY A 74 8.69 20.66 -12.72
C GLY A 74 8.90 19.39 -11.89
N LEU A 75 7.87 18.54 -11.84
CA LEU A 75 7.94 17.22 -11.21
C LEU A 75 7.53 16.14 -12.21
N VAL A 76 8.25 15.02 -12.18
CA VAL A 76 7.97 13.82 -12.97
C VAL A 76 7.83 12.60 -12.06
N GLY A 77 6.94 11.69 -12.41
CA GLY A 77 6.95 10.33 -11.86
C GLY A 77 7.94 9.49 -12.65
N ALA A 78 8.92 8.91 -11.96
CA ALA A 78 9.88 7.97 -12.53
C ALA A 78 9.50 6.54 -12.16
N PHE A 79 9.21 5.71 -13.17
CA PHE A 79 8.75 4.32 -13.01
C PHE A 79 9.80 3.36 -13.56
N GLY A 80 10.29 2.44 -12.72
CA GLY A 80 11.34 1.49 -13.08
C GLY A 80 10.83 0.32 -13.92
N ARG A 81 11.58 -0.05 -14.97
CA ARG A 81 11.26 -1.19 -15.87
C ARG A 81 12.43 -2.16 -16.12
N GLY A 82 13.34 -2.28 -15.15
CA GLY A 82 14.55 -3.10 -15.31
C GLY A 82 15.62 -2.48 -16.22
N GLY A 83 15.39 -1.25 -16.72
CA GLY A 83 16.32 -0.42 -17.48
C GLY A 83 16.18 1.05 -17.08
N GLU A 84 16.35 1.97 -18.02
CA GLU A 84 16.14 3.41 -17.76
C GLU A 84 14.66 3.66 -17.33
N PRO A 85 14.43 4.39 -16.22
CA PRO A 85 13.08 4.64 -15.75
C PRO A 85 12.32 5.52 -16.74
N ILE A 86 11.06 5.17 -16.99
CA ILE A 86 10.16 6.02 -17.76
C ILE A 86 9.81 7.23 -16.89
N ARG A 87 10.06 8.43 -17.40
CA ARG A 87 9.74 9.70 -16.74
C ARG A 87 8.50 10.31 -17.37
N ILE A 88 7.49 10.56 -16.55
CA ILE A 88 6.20 11.08 -17.00
C ILE A 88 5.87 12.32 -16.17
N PRO A 89 5.54 13.47 -16.79
CA PRO A 89 5.08 14.65 -16.05
C PRO A 89 3.92 14.31 -15.12
N LEU A 90 3.94 14.77 -13.87
CA LEU A 90 2.88 14.44 -12.89
C LEU A 90 1.48 14.81 -13.40
N VAL A 91 1.36 15.90 -14.15
CA VAL A 91 0.10 16.36 -14.76
C VAL A 91 -0.51 15.34 -15.75
N ARG A 92 0.27 14.39 -16.25
CA ARG A 92 -0.18 13.29 -17.11
C ARG A 92 -0.55 12.03 -16.33
N LEU A 93 -0.24 11.96 -15.03
CA LEU A 93 -0.52 10.82 -14.18
C LEU A 93 -1.92 10.92 -13.57
N GLY A 94 -2.94 10.48 -14.30
CA GLY A 94 -4.34 10.57 -13.84
C GLY A 94 -4.72 9.60 -12.71
N ALA A 95 -4.05 8.45 -12.59
CA ALA A 95 -4.47 7.35 -11.72
C ALA A 95 -3.36 6.86 -10.76
N VAL A 96 -2.58 7.77 -10.19
CA VAL A 96 -1.55 7.46 -9.19
C VAL A 96 -1.97 7.80 -7.77
N ARG A 97 -1.39 7.11 -6.79
CA ARG A 97 -1.54 7.40 -5.37
C ARG A 97 -0.21 7.27 -4.66
N SER A 98 -0.08 7.97 -3.54
CA SER A 98 1.02 7.75 -2.61
C SER A 98 1.09 6.30 -2.15
N LEU A 99 2.31 5.76 -2.08
CA LEU A 99 2.61 4.37 -1.69
C LEU A 99 3.10 4.24 -0.24
N HIS A 100 3.15 5.34 0.52
CA HIS A 100 3.57 5.34 1.93
C HIS A 100 2.84 4.30 2.79
N ALA A 101 1.56 4.08 2.52
CA ALA A 101 0.81 2.96 3.05
C ALA A 101 0.03 2.26 1.92
N MET A 102 -0.22 0.97 2.09
CA MET A 102 -1.09 0.22 1.18
C MET A 102 -2.03 -0.70 1.94
N THR A 103 -3.10 -1.15 1.30
CA THR A 103 -3.95 -2.16 1.92
C THR A 103 -3.28 -3.53 1.83
N VAL A 104 -3.53 -4.40 2.82
CA VAL A 104 -3.07 -5.80 2.77
C VAL A 104 -3.50 -6.48 1.47
N HIS A 105 -4.74 -6.25 1.02
CA HIS A 105 -5.22 -6.75 -0.27
C HIS A 105 -4.36 -6.30 -1.45
N ARG A 106 -3.91 -5.04 -1.48
CA ARG A 106 -3.07 -4.53 -2.59
C ARG A 106 -1.64 -5.06 -2.53
N SER A 107 -1.17 -5.47 -1.36
CA SER A 107 0.16 -6.07 -1.18
C SER A 107 0.27 -7.54 -1.64
N GLN A 108 -0.84 -8.16 -2.07
CA GLN A 108 -0.84 -9.56 -2.49
C GLN A 108 0.09 -9.74 -3.71
N GLY A 109 1.03 -10.68 -3.60
CA GLY A 109 2.05 -10.93 -4.62
C GLY A 109 3.35 -10.13 -4.42
N SER A 110 3.35 -9.07 -3.61
CA SER A 110 4.56 -8.31 -3.27
C SER A 110 5.22 -8.83 -1.98
N GLN A 111 6.52 -8.62 -1.80
CA GLN A 111 7.23 -8.88 -0.55
C GLN A 111 8.20 -7.74 -0.23
N PHE A 112 8.41 -7.48 1.05
CA PHE A 112 9.24 -6.38 1.55
C PHE A 112 10.23 -6.91 2.59
N GLU A 113 11.40 -6.30 2.72
CA GLU A 113 12.39 -6.65 3.78
C GLU A 113 11.73 -6.58 5.17
N ALA A 114 11.03 -5.47 5.46
CA ALA A 114 10.22 -5.32 6.66
C ALA A 114 8.80 -4.82 6.36
N VAL A 115 7.84 -5.18 7.22
CA VAL A 115 6.48 -4.61 7.18
C VAL A 115 6.02 -4.10 8.53
N THR A 116 5.30 -2.98 8.52
CA THR A 116 4.54 -2.49 9.67
C THR A 116 3.05 -2.70 9.41
N VAL A 117 2.39 -3.53 10.20
CA VAL A 117 0.96 -3.82 10.09
C VAL A 117 0.19 -2.98 11.10
N VAL A 118 -0.70 -2.11 10.61
CA VAL A 118 -1.64 -1.37 11.45
C VAL A 118 -2.93 -2.18 11.55
N LEU A 119 -3.19 -2.71 12.74
CA LEU A 119 -4.38 -3.51 13.01
C LEU A 119 -5.63 -2.62 13.03
N PRO A 120 -6.74 -3.04 12.41
CA PRO A 120 -8.01 -2.39 12.62
C PRO A 120 -8.48 -2.58 14.08
N PRO A 121 -9.52 -1.88 14.54
CA PRO A 121 -10.14 -2.14 15.85
C PRO A 121 -10.63 -3.60 15.96
N ALA A 122 -10.68 -4.17 17.17
CA ALA A 122 -11.03 -5.58 17.42
C ALA A 122 -12.38 -6.03 16.82
N GLY A 123 -13.36 -5.13 16.74
CA GLY A 123 -14.67 -5.36 16.13
C GLY A 123 -14.72 -5.25 14.60
N SER A 124 -13.62 -4.93 13.94
CA SER A 124 -13.62 -4.74 12.49
C SER A 124 -13.80 -6.06 11.74
N ALA A 125 -14.74 -6.10 10.80
CA ALA A 125 -14.93 -7.23 9.88
C ALA A 125 -13.70 -7.53 9.02
N LEU A 126 -12.79 -6.56 8.84
CA LEU A 126 -11.54 -6.74 8.09
C LEU A 126 -10.39 -7.29 8.96
N GLY A 127 -10.54 -7.26 10.29
CA GLY A 127 -9.62 -7.87 11.24
C GLY A 127 -9.88 -9.37 11.36
N THR A 128 -9.38 -10.12 10.39
CA THR A 128 -9.48 -11.59 10.29
C THR A 128 -8.10 -12.22 10.31
N ARG A 129 -8.07 -13.54 10.58
CA ARG A 129 -6.84 -14.33 10.63
C ARG A 129 -6.12 -14.28 9.30
N GLU A 130 -6.85 -14.37 8.20
CA GLU A 130 -6.35 -14.39 6.84
C GLU A 130 -5.79 -13.02 6.45
N THR A 131 -6.44 -11.91 6.84
CA THR A 131 -5.87 -10.56 6.63
C THR A 131 -4.55 -10.43 7.39
N LEU A 132 -4.52 -10.82 8.66
CA LEU A 132 -3.31 -10.73 9.48
C LEU A 132 -2.19 -11.63 8.94
N TYR A 133 -2.50 -12.89 8.64
CA TYR A 133 -1.58 -13.85 8.04
C TYR A 133 -1.00 -13.33 6.73
N THR A 134 -1.85 -12.81 5.84
CA THR A 134 -1.40 -12.24 4.56
C THR A 134 -0.44 -11.08 4.81
N ALA A 135 -0.75 -10.17 5.73
CA ALA A 135 0.10 -9.03 6.06
C ALA A 135 1.46 -9.47 6.62
N VAL A 136 1.47 -10.45 7.53
CA VAL A 136 2.69 -11.01 8.14
C VAL A 136 3.59 -11.65 7.06
N THR A 137 3.02 -12.45 6.16
CA THR A 137 3.79 -13.13 5.09
C THR A 137 4.30 -12.20 4.00
N ARG A 138 3.96 -10.89 4.04
CA ARG A 138 4.58 -9.90 3.15
C ARG A 138 6.00 -9.53 3.58
N ALA A 139 6.36 -9.72 4.85
CA ALA A 139 7.73 -9.48 5.31
C ALA A 139 8.66 -10.65 4.99
N LYS A 140 9.88 -10.33 4.56
CA LYS A 140 10.98 -11.27 4.39
C LYS A 140 11.75 -11.45 5.71
N GLU A 141 11.93 -10.39 6.48
CA GLU A 141 12.80 -10.40 7.67
C GLU A 141 12.10 -9.92 8.94
N ARG A 142 11.33 -8.83 8.88
CA ARG A 142 10.78 -8.21 10.09
C ARG A 142 9.32 -7.81 9.97
N VAL A 143 8.54 -8.13 10.99
CA VAL A 143 7.18 -7.64 11.17
C VAL A 143 7.11 -6.75 12.41
N ARG A 144 6.52 -5.57 12.27
CA ARG A 144 6.07 -4.72 13.38
C ARG A 144 4.55 -4.63 13.35
N VAL A 145 3.90 -4.77 14.49
CA VAL A 145 2.44 -4.68 14.60
C VAL A 145 2.07 -3.47 15.46
N ILE A 146 1.13 -2.66 14.97
CA ILE A 146 0.59 -1.48 15.66
C ILE A 146 -0.90 -1.72 15.91
N GLY A 147 -1.29 -1.81 17.18
CA GLY A 147 -2.66 -2.05 17.59
C GLY A 147 -2.73 -2.46 19.07
N SER A 148 -3.94 -2.66 19.57
CA SER A 148 -4.14 -3.22 20.92
C SER A 148 -3.96 -4.75 20.90
N ALA A 149 -3.62 -5.32 22.05
CA ALA A 149 -3.59 -6.77 22.25
C ALA A 149 -4.94 -7.41 21.87
N ASP A 150 -6.06 -6.80 22.29
CA ASP A 150 -7.40 -7.28 21.97
C ASP A 150 -7.67 -7.32 20.46
N ALA A 151 -7.19 -6.33 19.71
CA ALA A 151 -7.35 -6.31 18.26
C ALA A 151 -6.55 -7.42 17.58
N PHE A 152 -5.37 -7.74 18.12
CA PHE A 152 -4.54 -8.83 17.65
C PHE A 152 -5.20 -10.19 17.93
N VAL A 153 -5.62 -10.44 19.18
CA VAL A 153 -6.32 -11.67 19.57
C VAL A 153 -7.59 -11.85 18.75
N ALA A 154 -8.43 -10.82 18.64
CA ALA A 154 -9.66 -10.88 17.85
C ALA A 154 -9.38 -11.19 16.37
N ALA A 155 -8.30 -10.66 15.78
CA ALA A 155 -7.91 -10.98 14.41
C ALA A 155 -7.46 -12.44 14.28
N VAL A 156 -6.65 -12.96 15.21
CA VAL A 156 -6.20 -14.36 15.20
C VAL A 156 -7.37 -15.34 15.36
N GLU A 157 -8.35 -15.02 16.19
CA GLU A 157 -9.48 -15.90 16.49
C GLU A 157 -10.56 -15.89 15.40
N ARG A 158 -10.72 -14.78 14.65
CA ARG A 158 -11.76 -14.62 13.64
C ARG A 158 -11.31 -15.15 12.25
N PRO A 159 -11.80 -16.31 11.78
CA PRO A 159 -11.60 -16.71 10.39
C PRO A 159 -12.43 -15.83 9.44
N ALA A 160 -11.94 -15.68 8.21
CA ALA A 160 -12.67 -14.99 7.15
C ALA A 160 -13.88 -15.83 6.72
N ALA A 161 -15.07 -15.27 6.85
CA ALA A 161 -16.28 -15.91 6.36
C ALA A 161 -16.28 -15.95 4.83
N ARG A 162 -16.52 -17.12 4.24
CA ARG A 162 -16.73 -17.30 2.80
C ARG A 162 -18.07 -17.97 2.55
N ALA A 163 -19.04 -17.19 2.09
CA ALA A 163 -20.31 -17.72 1.61
C ALA A 163 -20.13 -18.23 0.17
N THR A 164 -19.92 -19.54 -0.01
CA THR A 164 -19.82 -20.17 -1.35
C THR A 164 -20.61 -21.47 -1.39
N GLY A 165 -21.23 -21.78 -2.53
CA GLY A 165 -21.92 -23.06 -2.77
C GLY A 165 -21.00 -24.20 -3.23
N LEU A 166 -19.70 -23.93 -3.42
CA LEU A 166 -18.76 -24.88 -4.02
C LEU A 166 -18.66 -26.18 -3.21
N ARG A 167 -18.56 -26.07 -1.88
CA ARG A 167 -18.51 -27.24 -1.00
C ARG A 167 -19.73 -28.15 -1.18
N GLY A 168 -20.93 -27.56 -1.22
CA GLY A 168 -22.16 -28.31 -1.43
C GLY A 168 -22.21 -28.99 -2.81
N ARG A 169 -21.76 -28.28 -3.86
CA ARG A 169 -21.71 -28.85 -5.22
C ARG A 169 -20.70 -30.00 -5.35
N LEU A 170 -19.53 -29.89 -4.72
CA LEU A 170 -18.54 -30.97 -4.72
C LEU A 170 -19.05 -32.21 -3.99
N LEU A 171 -19.74 -32.02 -2.86
CA LEU A 171 -20.32 -33.13 -2.09
C LEU A 171 -21.51 -33.80 -2.79
N ALA A 172 -22.31 -33.05 -3.55
CA ALA A 172 -23.43 -33.60 -4.32
C ALA A 172 -22.99 -34.30 -5.63
N ALA A 173 -21.74 -34.10 -6.06
CA ALA A 173 -21.15 -34.73 -7.24
C ALA A 173 -20.36 -36.02 -6.93
N THR A 174 -20.35 -36.44 -5.65
CA THR A 174 -19.74 -37.70 -5.17
C THR A 174 -20.85 -38.68 -4.81
#